data_AF-A0A943YTT0-F1
#
_entry.id   AF-A0A943YTT0-F1
#
_cell.length_a   1.000
_cell.length_b   1.000
_cell.length_c   1.000
_cell.angle_alpha   90.00
_cell.angle_beta   90.00
_cell.angle_gamma   90.00
#
_symmetry.space_group_name_H-M   'P 1'
#
loop_
_entity.id
_entity.type
_entity.pdbx_description
1 polymer ?
#
loop_
_entity_poly.entity_id
_entity_poly.type
_entity_poly.pdbx_seq_one_letter_code
_entity_poly.pdbx_strand_id
1 'polypeptide(L)'
;MQKSRFLIPLMLVVLLLSSCYHKMTPSRFRIVDSLTTSRPDTLARLDSVQLDSLYFVYTHHYHVGFNFVTRGKHLFLTRQQPEEIVTGLPVDSFAVDKGKHLVVADVRILSTDPVDSVWVQVATEDSRFGWVHERRLLHEVDPDDPISQFISFFSNVHLLVFLIVISIIAIVYAVIKLRRGRVKLVHFNDIDSFYPSLLALIVAASATFYASIQLFAPDQWRAFYFNPSLNPFSQPLLLEIFLVLVWAMPIAALAAIDDVWRKLDPRAALFYLASLLAVCAVNYILFSVSTLYYLGYPLLLAYILYAVRRYWRHSCVRYYCGNCGAELRHKGRCPHCGAINQ
;
A
#
# COMPACT_ATOMS: atom_id res chain seq x y z
N MET A 1 -28.06 26.32 2.14
CA MET A 1 -26.65 26.46 1.68
C MET A 1 -25.70 26.85 2.83
N GLN A 2 -25.84 26.22 4.00
CA GLN A 2 -25.17 26.68 5.23
C GLN A 2 -24.09 25.70 5.74
N LYS A 3 -24.10 24.44 5.30
CA LYS A 3 -23.11 23.41 5.68
C LYS A 3 -21.73 23.56 5.01
N SER A 4 -21.64 24.29 3.89
CA SER A 4 -20.36 24.54 3.20
C SER A 4 -19.49 25.60 3.89
N ARG A 5 -20.09 26.46 4.72
CA ARG A 5 -19.36 27.55 5.41
C ARG A 5 -18.46 27.07 6.56
N PHE A 6 -18.73 25.89 7.11
CA PHE A 6 -17.91 25.28 8.16
C PHE A 6 -16.89 24.25 7.63
N LEU A 7 -17.10 23.74 6.41
CA LEU A 7 -16.22 22.74 5.80
C LEU A 7 -14.89 23.35 5.34
N ILE A 8 -14.92 24.59 4.84
CA ILE A 8 -13.73 25.34 4.44
C ILE A 8 -12.83 25.67 5.64
N PRO A 9 -13.32 26.26 6.75
CA PRO A 9 -12.47 26.52 7.91
C PRO A 9 -12.03 25.21 8.60
N LEU A 10 -12.82 24.15 8.57
CA LEU A 10 -12.39 22.83 9.08
C LEU A 10 -11.26 22.23 8.23
N MET A 11 -11.35 22.30 6.90
CA MET A 11 -10.26 21.90 6.00
C MET A 11 -9.02 22.78 6.18
N LEU A 12 -9.20 24.09 6.42
CA LEU A 12 -8.10 25.01 6.71
C LEU A 12 -7.43 24.69 8.05
N VAL A 13 -8.20 24.34 9.08
CA VAL A 13 -7.69 23.93 10.39
C VAL A 13 -6.98 22.58 10.29
N VAL A 14 -7.48 21.63 9.50
CA VAL A 14 -6.78 20.36 9.22
C VAL A 14 -5.46 20.61 8.46
N LEU A 15 -5.45 21.52 7.48
CA LEU A 15 -4.24 21.92 6.75
C LEU A 15 -3.23 22.69 7.62
N LEU A 16 -3.70 23.50 8.57
CA LEU A 16 -2.85 24.24 9.51
C LEU A 16 -2.28 23.31 10.59
N LEU A 17 -3.07 22.35 11.08
CA LEU A 17 -2.62 21.34 12.05
C LEU A 17 -1.64 20.34 11.44
N SER A 18 -1.79 19.99 10.16
CA SER A 18 -0.80 19.17 9.45
C SER A 18 0.51 19.93 9.17
N SER A 19 0.45 21.25 8.99
CA SER A 19 1.64 22.10 8.85
C SER A 19 2.46 22.20 10.14
N CYS A 20 1.80 22.23 11.31
CA CYS A 20 2.47 22.29 12.62
C CYS A 20 3.05 20.94 13.11
N TYR A 21 2.61 19.82 12.53
CA TYR A 21 3.21 18.49 12.78
C TYR A 21 4.37 18.17 11.83
N HIS A 22 4.78 19.12 10.99
CA HIS A 22 5.98 19.02 10.15
C HIS A 22 7.27 19.18 10.96
N LYS A 23 7.39 18.46 12.10
CA LYS A 23 8.72 18.07 12.56
C LYS A 23 9.20 17.03 11.56
N MET A 24 10.01 17.50 10.61
CA MET A 24 10.77 16.67 9.69
C MET A 24 11.57 15.65 10.52
N THR A 25 11.05 14.44 10.70
CA THR A 25 11.94 13.30 10.84
C THR A 25 12.64 13.18 9.49
N PRO A 26 13.98 13.24 9.44
CA PRO A 26 14.68 12.91 8.21
C PRO A 26 14.37 11.44 7.93
N SER A 27 13.41 11.19 7.03
CA SER A 27 13.34 9.90 6.39
C SER A 27 14.70 9.68 5.72
N ARG A 28 15.31 8.51 5.86
CA ARG A 28 16.58 8.18 5.18
C ARG A 28 16.49 8.45 3.66
N PHE A 29 15.26 8.38 3.13
CA PHE A 29 14.85 8.84 1.81
C PHE A 29 15.29 10.29 1.48
N ARG A 30 15.10 11.26 2.40
CA ARG A 30 15.56 12.65 2.19
C ARG A 30 17.06 12.82 2.30
N ILE A 31 17.78 11.99 3.06
CA ILE A 31 19.25 12.02 3.07
C ILE A 31 19.75 11.69 1.66
N VAL A 32 19.18 10.65 1.06
CA VAL A 32 19.44 10.24 -0.32
C VAL A 32 19.08 11.34 -1.35
N ASP A 33 17.89 11.93 -1.27
CA ASP A 33 17.51 13.06 -2.16
C ASP A 33 18.36 14.31 -1.93
N SER A 34 18.78 14.56 -0.68
CA SER A 34 19.66 15.68 -0.38
C SER A 34 21.07 15.46 -0.93
N LEU A 35 21.49 14.22 -1.20
CA LEU A 35 22.78 13.89 -1.81
C LEU A 35 22.75 14.05 -3.34
N THR A 36 21.65 13.67 -3.99
CA THR A 36 21.44 13.95 -5.43
C THR A 36 21.25 15.44 -5.70
N THR A 37 20.72 16.19 -4.74
CA THR A 37 20.53 17.66 -4.84
C THR A 37 21.70 18.45 -4.22
N SER A 38 22.61 17.79 -3.49
CA SER A 38 23.73 18.47 -2.84
C SER A 38 24.73 18.98 -3.86
N ARG A 39 25.16 20.24 -3.66
CA ARG A 39 26.24 20.90 -4.39
C ARG A 39 27.50 20.01 -4.33
N PRO A 40 28.28 19.87 -5.41
CA PRO A 40 29.50 19.03 -5.44
C PRO A 40 30.47 19.33 -4.28
N ASP A 41 30.45 20.54 -3.74
CA ASP A 41 31.29 21.01 -2.63
C ASP A 41 31.06 20.29 -1.29
N THR A 42 29.86 19.75 -1.02
CA THR A 42 29.59 19.01 0.23
C THR A 42 29.96 17.53 0.15
N LEU A 43 29.85 16.92 -1.04
CA LEU A 43 30.33 15.55 -1.30
C LEU A 43 31.87 15.48 -1.31
N ALA A 44 32.54 16.54 -1.75
CA ALA A 44 34.00 16.65 -1.78
C ALA A 44 34.68 16.68 -0.39
N ARG A 45 33.91 16.82 0.70
CA ARG A 45 34.41 16.79 2.08
C ARG A 45 34.32 15.42 2.75
N LEU A 46 33.65 14.44 2.15
CA LEU A 46 33.60 13.07 2.67
C LEU A 46 34.90 12.33 2.34
N ASP A 47 35.34 11.49 3.28
CA ASP A 47 36.41 10.53 3.01
C ASP A 47 35.95 9.47 1.99
N SER A 48 36.89 8.86 1.26
CA SER A 48 36.59 7.89 0.20
C SER A 48 35.79 6.70 0.72
N VAL A 49 36.08 6.24 1.93
CA VAL A 49 35.35 5.14 2.61
C VAL A 49 33.91 5.53 2.96
N GLN A 50 33.70 6.78 3.38
CA GLN A 50 32.36 7.27 3.71
C GLN A 50 31.53 7.45 2.44
N LEU A 51 32.14 7.91 1.35
CA LEU A 51 31.51 8.04 0.05
C LEU A 51 31.08 6.67 -0.51
N ASP A 52 31.94 5.66 -0.40
CA ASP A 52 31.67 4.30 -0.87
C ASP A 52 30.52 3.65 -0.07
N SER A 53 30.54 3.79 1.26
CA SER A 53 29.45 3.33 2.13
C SER A 53 28.12 4.00 1.77
N LEU A 54 28.13 5.29 1.45
CA LEU A 54 26.94 6.05 1.08
C LEU A 54 26.40 5.62 -0.29
N TYR A 55 27.30 5.39 -1.25
CA TYR A 55 26.96 4.90 -2.58
C TYR A 55 26.34 3.49 -2.51
N PHE A 56 26.88 2.63 -1.64
CA PHE A 56 26.32 1.31 -1.38
C PHE A 56 24.87 1.40 -0.88
N VAL A 57 24.61 2.22 0.14
CA VAL A 57 23.26 2.40 0.70
C VAL A 57 22.29 2.97 -0.33
N TYR A 58 22.75 3.89 -1.19
CA TYR A 58 21.94 4.46 -2.25
C TYR A 58 21.47 3.40 -3.27
N THR A 59 22.39 2.54 -3.68
CA THR A 59 22.18 1.54 -4.73
C THR A 59 21.48 0.27 -4.24
N HIS A 60 21.79 -0.18 -3.02
CA HIS A 60 21.31 -1.45 -2.49
C HIS A 60 20.20 -1.29 -1.44
N HIS A 61 19.98 -0.07 -0.93
CA HIS A 61 18.90 0.30 0.01
C HIS A 61 18.97 -0.30 1.43
N TYR A 62 19.99 -1.11 1.73
CA TYR A 62 20.33 -1.56 3.08
C TYR A 62 21.79 -1.23 3.43
N HIS A 63 22.20 -1.52 4.65
CA HIS A 63 23.53 -1.18 5.20
C HIS A 63 24.01 -2.26 6.18
N VAL A 64 25.26 -2.16 6.60
CA VAL A 64 25.75 -2.95 7.74
C VAL A 64 24.90 -2.64 8.98
N GLY A 65 24.49 -3.70 9.69
CA GLY A 65 23.53 -3.65 10.79
C GLY A 65 22.07 -3.72 10.37
N PHE A 66 21.76 -3.85 9.07
CA PHE A 66 20.39 -4.05 8.60
C PHE A 66 19.90 -5.47 8.91
N ASN A 67 18.63 -5.57 9.27
CA ASN A 67 18.02 -6.82 9.67
C ASN A 67 17.17 -7.41 8.55
N PHE A 68 17.30 -8.72 8.38
CA PHE A 68 16.53 -9.52 7.45
C PHE A 68 15.85 -10.68 8.19
N VAL A 69 14.84 -11.26 7.56
CA VAL A 69 14.21 -12.52 7.95
C VAL A 69 14.22 -13.49 6.77
N THR A 70 14.57 -14.74 7.02
CA THR A 70 14.60 -15.77 5.97
C THR A 70 13.19 -16.13 5.49
N ARG A 71 12.96 -15.96 4.18
CA ARG A 71 11.74 -16.36 3.48
C ARG A 71 11.85 -17.76 2.89
N GLY A 72 13.03 -18.07 2.35
CA GLY A 72 13.39 -19.35 1.77
C GLY A 72 13.26 -20.53 2.71
N LYS A 73 13.14 -21.76 2.17
CA LYS A 73 13.15 -22.98 3.02
C LYS A 73 14.48 -23.13 3.76
N HIS A 74 15.58 -22.98 3.02
CA HIS A 74 16.94 -23.01 3.55
C HIS A 74 17.80 -21.99 2.81
N LEU A 75 18.42 -21.06 3.54
CA LEU A 75 19.47 -20.19 3.04
C LEU A 75 20.82 -20.81 3.38
N PHE A 76 21.64 -21.09 2.36
CA PHE A 76 22.99 -21.61 2.57
C PHE A 76 23.99 -20.48 2.68
N LEU A 77 24.75 -20.49 3.78
CA LEU A 77 25.82 -19.53 4.07
C LEU A 77 27.16 -20.25 4.10
N THR A 78 28.19 -19.63 3.52
CA THR A 78 29.55 -20.17 3.45
C THR A 78 30.39 -19.63 4.60
N ARG A 79 31.17 -20.47 5.28
CA ARG A 79 31.96 -20.04 6.45
C ARG A 79 33.24 -19.29 6.06
N GLN A 80 33.82 -19.66 4.92
CA GLN A 80 35.08 -19.16 4.38
C GLN A 80 34.94 -17.74 3.81
N GLN A 81 36.07 -17.05 3.65
CA GLN A 81 36.08 -15.72 3.05
C GLN A 81 35.72 -15.77 1.55
N PRO A 82 35.09 -14.72 0.99
CA PRO A 82 34.74 -14.67 -0.44
C PRO A 82 35.91 -14.96 -1.38
N GLU A 83 37.11 -14.49 -1.05
CA GLU A 83 38.33 -14.69 -1.85
C GLU A 83 38.69 -16.18 -1.96
N GLU A 84 38.49 -16.96 -0.91
CA GLU A 84 38.73 -18.41 -0.89
C GLU A 84 37.72 -19.16 -1.76
N ILE A 85 36.47 -18.67 -1.79
CA ILE A 85 35.40 -19.23 -2.63
C ILE A 85 35.70 -18.98 -4.11
N VAL A 86 36.05 -17.74 -4.46
CA VAL A 86 36.35 -17.31 -5.83
C VAL A 86 37.61 -18.01 -6.36
N THR A 87 38.60 -18.28 -5.51
CA THR A 87 39.83 -19.00 -5.89
C THR A 87 39.69 -20.52 -5.92
N GLY A 88 38.51 -21.06 -5.57
CA GLY A 88 38.21 -22.49 -5.66
C GLY A 88 38.81 -23.35 -4.55
N LEU A 89 39.09 -22.75 -3.38
CA LEU A 89 39.49 -23.50 -2.19
C LEU A 89 38.31 -24.32 -1.63
N PRO A 90 38.57 -25.37 -0.83
CA PRO A 90 37.50 -26.16 -0.23
C PRO A 90 36.66 -25.31 0.74
N VAL A 91 35.36 -25.26 0.46
CA VAL A 91 34.38 -24.49 1.22
C VAL A 91 33.48 -25.38 2.07
N ASP A 92 33.04 -24.84 3.20
CA ASP A 92 32.07 -25.44 4.10
C ASP A 92 30.89 -24.48 4.27
N SER A 93 29.69 -25.04 4.32
CA SER A 93 28.47 -24.25 4.36
C SER A 93 27.51 -24.78 5.42
N PHE A 94 26.61 -23.91 5.86
CA PHE A 94 25.53 -24.28 6.76
C PHE A 94 24.22 -23.65 6.30
N ALA A 95 23.12 -24.34 6.58
CA ALA A 95 21.79 -23.87 6.28
C ALA A 95 21.23 -23.03 7.44
N VAL A 96 20.49 -21.99 7.08
CA VAL A 96 19.60 -21.23 7.96
C VAL A 96 18.18 -21.49 7.52
N ASP A 97 17.36 -21.94 8.46
CA ASP A 97 15.96 -22.30 8.19
C ASP A 97 15.08 -21.07 8.01
N LYS A 98 13.89 -21.29 7.46
CA LYS A 98 12.85 -20.27 7.26
C LYS A 98 12.43 -19.59 8.58
N GLY A 99 12.20 -18.28 8.53
CA GLY A 99 11.68 -17.47 9.63
C GLY A 99 12.73 -17.08 10.67
N LYS A 100 14.02 -17.21 10.34
CA LYS A 100 15.14 -16.83 11.19
C LYS A 100 15.61 -15.42 10.89
N HIS A 101 15.95 -14.68 11.94
CA HIS A 101 16.51 -13.34 11.81
C HIS A 101 17.99 -13.40 11.46
N LEU A 102 18.37 -12.48 10.58
CA LEU A 102 19.72 -12.29 10.09
C LEU A 102 20.07 -10.81 10.24
N VAL A 103 21.32 -10.52 10.57
CA VAL A 103 21.85 -9.15 10.60
C VAL A 103 23.01 -9.06 9.62
N VAL A 104 23.04 -8.02 8.79
CA VAL A 104 24.18 -7.75 7.91
C VAL A 104 25.37 -7.35 8.78
N ALA A 105 26.40 -8.18 8.79
CA ALA A 105 27.60 -7.99 9.60
C ALA A 105 28.70 -7.23 8.83
N ASP A 106 28.88 -7.55 7.55
CA ASP A 106 29.89 -6.96 6.69
C ASP A 106 29.47 -7.08 5.22
N VAL A 107 30.05 -6.25 4.37
CA VAL A 107 29.85 -6.28 2.91
C VAL A 107 31.21 -6.17 2.23
N ARG A 108 31.46 -7.05 1.25
CA ARG A 108 32.67 -7.04 0.43
C ARG A 108 32.31 -6.97 -1.04
N ILE A 109 33.05 -6.14 -1.77
CA ILE A 109 32.91 -6.00 -3.22
C ILE A 109 34.13 -6.64 -3.87
N LEU A 110 33.95 -7.81 -4.49
CA LEU A 110 34.98 -8.54 -5.23
C LEU A 110 34.71 -8.40 -6.73
N SER A 111 35.34 -7.43 -7.36
CA SER A 111 35.21 -7.17 -8.80
C SER A 111 35.76 -8.31 -9.68
N THR A 112 36.58 -9.20 -9.12
CA THR A 112 37.12 -10.39 -9.80
C THR A 112 36.16 -11.56 -9.87
N ASP A 113 35.05 -11.51 -9.13
CA ASP A 113 34.05 -12.57 -9.14
C ASP A 113 33.19 -12.51 -10.41
N PRO A 114 33.14 -13.58 -11.22
CA PRO A 114 32.36 -13.59 -12.46
C PRO A 114 30.85 -13.74 -12.26
N VAL A 115 30.37 -14.15 -11.08
CA VAL A 115 28.95 -14.44 -10.81
C VAL A 115 28.22 -13.23 -10.26
N ASP A 116 28.72 -12.70 -9.14
CA ASP A 116 28.17 -11.54 -8.45
C ASP A 116 29.27 -10.92 -7.60
N SER A 117 29.55 -9.64 -7.85
CA SER A 117 30.62 -8.91 -7.18
C SER A 117 30.32 -8.59 -5.73
N VAL A 118 29.03 -8.56 -5.32
CA VAL A 118 28.65 -8.16 -3.97
C VAL A 118 28.47 -9.40 -3.08
N TRP A 119 29.30 -9.46 -2.05
CA TRP A 119 29.27 -10.48 -1.02
C TRP A 119 28.80 -9.87 0.29
N VAL A 120 27.83 -10.53 0.92
CA VAL A 120 27.24 -10.07 2.18
C VAL A 120 27.55 -11.11 3.25
N GLN A 121 28.18 -10.66 4.33
CA GLN A 121 28.30 -11.45 5.54
C GLN A 121 27.06 -11.22 6.39
N VAL A 122 26.41 -12.30 6.80
CA VAL A 122 25.26 -12.24 7.71
C VAL A 122 25.56 -12.98 8.99
N ALA A 123 25.13 -12.39 10.10
CA ALA A 123 25.11 -12.99 11.42
C ALA A 123 23.73 -13.60 11.68
N THR A 124 23.69 -14.86 12.12
CA THR A 124 22.46 -15.54 12.55
C THR A 124 22.18 -15.32 14.02
N GLU A 125 20.94 -15.59 14.46
CA GLU A 125 20.56 -15.65 15.89
C GLU A 125 21.52 -16.51 16.75
N ASP A 126 22.05 -17.62 16.20
CA ASP A 126 22.97 -18.52 16.90
C ASP A 126 24.42 -18.00 16.96
N SER A 127 24.65 -16.71 16.67
CA SER A 127 25.99 -16.09 16.61
C SER A 127 26.95 -16.75 15.59
N ARG A 128 26.40 -17.43 14.57
CA ARG A 128 27.17 -17.93 13.42
C ARG A 128 27.23 -16.87 12.34
N PHE A 129 28.39 -16.77 11.69
CA PHE A 129 28.63 -15.87 10.56
C PHE A 129 28.81 -16.69 9.29
N GLY A 130 28.32 -16.18 8.18
CA GLY A 130 28.62 -16.74 6.88
C GLY A 130 28.37 -15.76 5.76
N TRP A 131 29.01 -16.04 4.63
CA TRP A 131 29.00 -15.26 3.41
C TRP A 131 28.03 -15.85 2.40
N VAL A 132 27.36 -14.96 1.68
CA VAL A 132 26.50 -15.29 0.56
C VAL A 132 26.52 -14.15 -0.44
N HIS A 133 26.40 -14.48 -1.72
CA HIS A 133 26.18 -13.46 -2.75
C HIS A 133 24.90 -12.69 -2.49
N GLU A 134 24.94 -11.38 -2.68
CA GLU A 134 23.79 -10.50 -2.48
C GLU A 134 22.58 -10.96 -3.30
N ARG A 135 22.78 -11.28 -4.58
CA ARG A 135 21.68 -11.72 -5.45
C ARG A 135 20.95 -12.94 -4.90
N ARG A 136 21.67 -13.87 -4.27
CA ARG A 136 21.09 -15.06 -3.64
C ARG A 136 20.45 -14.72 -2.30
N LEU A 137 21.08 -13.85 -1.50
CA LEU A 137 20.53 -13.36 -0.25
C LEU A 137 19.15 -12.72 -0.46
N LEU A 138 19.06 -11.71 -1.33
CA LEU A 138 17.83 -10.94 -1.59
C LEU A 138 16.70 -11.78 -2.23
N HIS A 139 17.00 -12.95 -2.77
CA HIS A 139 15.99 -13.90 -3.24
C HIS A 139 15.39 -14.75 -2.10
N GLU A 140 16.15 -14.98 -1.03
CA GLU A 140 15.78 -15.88 0.06
C GLU A 140 15.40 -15.15 1.35
N VAL A 141 15.54 -13.82 1.41
CA VAL A 141 15.23 -13.01 2.60
C VAL A 141 14.32 -11.84 2.27
N ASP A 142 13.58 -11.39 3.28
CA ASP A 142 12.83 -10.13 3.27
C ASP A 142 13.35 -9.24 4.42
N PRO A 143 13.20 -7.91 4.39
CA PRO A 143 13.45 -7.05 5.54
C PRO A 143 12.62 -7.49 6.76
N ASP A 144 13.16 -7.31 7.96
CA ASP A 144 12.49 -7.72 9.20
C ASP A 144 11.25 -6.89 9.57
N ASP A 145 11.06 -5.72 8.94
CA ASP A 145 9.93 -4.84 9.20
C ASP A 145 8.58 -5.46 8.76
N PRO A 146 7.52 -5.39 9.60
CA PRO A 146 6.21 -5.95 9.27
C PRO A 146 5.57 -5.41 7.99
N ILE A 147 5.81 -4.14 7.63
CA ILE A 147 5.27 -3.51 6.42
C ILE A 147 5.95 -4.11 5.18
N SER A 148 7.27 -4.30 5.23
CA SER A 148 8.02 -4.96 4.17
C SER A 148 7.57 -6.40 3.98
N GLN A 149 7.39 -7.14 5.07
CA GLN A 149 6.85 -8.51 5.03
C GLN A 149 5.43 -8.56 4.46
N PHE A 150 4.58 -7.58 4.80
CA PHE A 150 3.25 -7.45 4.21
C PHE A 150 3.32 -7.22 2.69
N ILE A 151 4.21 -6.34 2.23
CA ILE A 151 4.43 -6.09 0.80
C ILE A 151 4.91 -7.38 0.10
N SER A 152 5.88 -8.09 0.68
CA SER A 152 6.41 -9.35 0.14
C SER A 152 5.30 -10.42 0.03
N PHE A 153 4.47 -10.56 1.06
CA PHE A 153 3.33 -11.48 1.08
C PHE A 153 2.33 -11.19 -0.04
N PHE A 154 1.95 -9.91 -0.23
CA PHE A 154 1.03 -9.50 -1.30
C PHE A 154 1.65 -9.56 -2.70
N SER A 155 2.97 -9.48 -2.81
CA SER A 155 3.70 -9.65 -4.07
C SER A 155 3.87 -11.11 -4.48
N ASN A 156 3.43 -12.09 -3.68
CA ASN A 156 3.53 -13.50 -4.03
C ASN A 156 2.71 -13.81 -5.29
N VAL A 157 3.37 -14.34 -6.32
CA VAL A 157 2.77 -14.65 -7.62
C VAL A 157 1.54 -15.56 -7.48
N HIS A 158 1.57 -16.55 -6.59
CA HIS A 158 0.43 -17.44 -6.37
C HIS A 158 -0.77 -16.70 -5.78
N LEU A 159 -0.52 -15.79 -4.83
CA LEU A 159 -1.56 -14.98 -4.21
C LEU A 159 -2.16 -14.02 -5.25
N LEU A 160 -1.32 -13.40 -6.08
CA LEU A 160 -1.75 -12.50 -7.15
C LEU A 160 -2.63 -13.24 -8.19
N VAL A 161 -2.21 -14.43 -8.64
CA VAL A 161 -3.00 -15.28 -9.55
C VAL A 161 -4.35 -15.65 -8.92
N PHE A 162 -4.35 -16.05 -7.65
CA PHE A 162 -5.58 -16.38 -6.93
C PHE A 162 -6.56 -15.20 -6.84
N LEU A 163 -6.05 -13.99 -6.55
CA LEU A 163 -6.86 -12.76 -6.51
C LEU A 163 -7.46 -12.41 -7.88
N ILE A 164 -6.72 -12.61 -8.97
CA ILE A 164 -7.24 -12.41 -10.34
C ILE A 164 -8.40 -13.38 -10.61
N VAL A 165 -8.25 -14.67 -10.30
CA VAL A 165 -9.29 -15.69 -10.50
C VAL A 165 -10.56 -15.36 -9.72
N ILE A 166 -10.43 -15.02 -8.43
CA ILE A 166 -11.57 -14.61 -7.59
C ILE A 166 -12.27 -13.37 -8.18
N SER A 167 -11.51 -12.40 -8.67
CA SER A 167 -12.06 -11.18 -9.26
C SER A 167 -12.85 -11.46 -10.53
N ILE A 168 -12.39 -12.36 -11.40
CA ILE A 168 -13.14 -12.80 -12.59
C ILE A 168 -14.45 -13.46 -12.18
N ILE A 169 -14.42 -14.38 -11.20
CA ILE A 169 -15.63 -15.04 -10.68
C ILE A 169 -16.60 -14.00 -10.11
N ALA A 170 -16.09 -13.02 -9.34
CA ALA A 170 -16.89 -11.95 -8.77
C ALA A 170 -17.56 -11.08 -9.84
N ILE A 171 -16.86 -10.73 -10.93
CA ILE A 171 -17.43 -9.98 -12.07
C ILE A 171 -18.56 -10.78 -12.72
N VAL A 172 -18.31 -12.06 -13.06
CA VAL A 172 -19.32 -12.93 -13.69
C VAL A 172 -20.55 -13.05 -12.79
N TYR A 173 -20.33 -13.29 -11.50
CA TYR A 173 -21.40 -13.38 -10.52
C TYR A 173 -22.17 -12.06 -10.39
N ALA A 174 -21.49 -10.92 -10.35
CA ALA A 174 -22.11 -9.61 -10.31
C ALA A 174 -23.01 -9.38 -11.54
N VAL A 175 -22.52 -9.68 -12.76
CA VAL A 175 -23.29 -9.53 -14.01
C VAL A 175 -24.53 -10.42 -14.01
N ILE A 176 -24.42 -11.69 -13.61
CA ILE A 176 -25.58 -12.60 -13.51
C ILE A 176 -26.60 -12.06 -12.51
N LYS A 177 -26.13 -11.59 -11.36
CA LYS A 177 -26.99 -11.10 -10.27
C LYS A 177 -27.66 -9.77 -10.62
N LEU A 178 -26.97 -8.88 -11.34
CA LEU A 178 -27.48 -7.65 -11.94
C LEU A 178 -28.62 -7.94 -12.93
N ARG A 179 -28.42 -8.89 -13.85
CA ARG A 179 -29.46 -9.29 -14.82
C ARG A 179 -30.70 -9.89 -14.18
N ARG A 180 -30.57 -10.50 -12.99
CA ARG A 180 -31.69 -11.10 -12.23
C ARG A 180 -32.43 -10.09 -11.34
N GLY A 181 -31.93 -8.86 -11.17
CA GLY A 181 -32.65 -7.75 -10.54
C GLY A 181 -32.93 -7.85 -9.02
N ARG A 182 -32.34 -8.82 -8.30
CA ARG A 182 -32.78 -9.16 -6.93
C ARG A 182 -31.89 -8.65 -5.78
N VAL A 183 -30.87 -7.83 -6.05
CA VAL A 183 -29.73 -7.71 -5.12
C VAL A 183 -29.24 -6.27 -5.02
N LYS A 184 -29.02 -5.82 -3.78
CA LYS A 184 -28.37 -4.55 -3.45
C LYS A 184 -26.86 -4.69 -3.69
N LEU A 185 -26.32 -3.90 -4.60
CA LEU A 185 -24.90 -3.87 -4.95
C LEU A 185 -24.42 -2.41 -4.94
N VAL A 186 -23.17 -2.19 -4.57
CA VAL A 186 -22.56 -0.85 -4.59
C VAL A 186 -22.68 -0.28 -6.01
N HIS A 187 -23.15 0.96 -6.13
CA HIS A 187 -23.55 1.65 -7.37
C HIS A 187 -24.78 1.12 -8.13
N PHE A 188 -25.26 -0.09 -7.84
CA PHE A 188 -26.41 -0.72 -8.49
C PHE A 188 -27.45 -1.19 -7.46
N ASN A 189 -28.54 -0.43 -7.33
CA ASN A 189 -29.50 -0.63 -6.22
C ASN A 189 -28.80 -0.52 -4.85
N ASP A 190 -27.99 0.54 -4.73
CA ASP A 190 -27.18 0.84 -3.56
C ASP A 190 -28.06 1.26 -2.38
N ILE A 191 -27.52 1.14 -1.17
CA ILE A 191 -28.14 1.68 0.03
C ILE A 191 -28.02 3.20 0.03
N ASP A 192 -28.85 3.88 0.83
CA ASP A 192 -28.78 5.34 0.98
C ASP A 192 -27.60 5.72 1.89
N SER A 193 -26.38 5.36 1.48
CA SER A 193 -25.13 5.60 2.21
C SER A 193 -24.04 6.10 1.27
N PHE A 194 -23.19 6.98 1.79
CA PHE A 194 -22.01 7.45 1.08
C PHE A 194 -20.80 6.51 1.24
N TYR A 195 -20.66 5.84 2.38
CA TYR A 195 -19.44 5.15 2.77
C TYR A 195 -19.06 3.95 1.89
N PRO A 196 -19.98 3.07 1.45
CA PRO A 196 -19.63 1.97 0.55
C PRO A 196 -19.08 2.45 -0.80
N SER A 197 -19.69 3.50 -1.37
CA SER A 197 -19.21 4.12 -2.61
C SER A 197 -17.86 4.82 -2.40
N LEU A 198 -17.67 5.51 -1.27
CA LEU A 198 -16.39 6.12 -0.91
C LEU A 198 -15.27 5.06 -0.81
N LEU A 199 -15.52 3.95 -0.10
CA LEU A 199 -14.55 2.87 0.04
C LEU A 199 -14.14 2.31 -1.33
N ALA A 200 -15.12 2.05 -2.20
CA ALA A 200 -14.85 1.54 -3.55
C ALA A 200 -14.00 2.52 -4.39
N LEU A 201 -14.21 3.83 -4.23
CA LEU A 201 -13.41 4.87 -4.88
C LEU A 201 -12.00 4.98 -4.28
N ILE A 202 -11.84 4.89 -2.96
CA ILE A 202 -10.52 4.91 -2.32
C ILE A 202 -9.70 3.72 -2.78
N VAL A 203 -10.29 2.52 -2.86
CA VAL A 203 -9.60 1.31 -3.35
C VAL A 203 -9.17 1.47 -4.80
N ALA A 204 -10.06 1.98 -5.67
CA ALA A 204 -9.75 2.25 -7.08
C ALA A 204 -8.61 3.28 -7.24
N ALA A 205 -8.68 4.38 -6.49
CA ALA A 205 -7.64 5.42 -6.50
C ALA A 205 -6.30 4.86 -6.02
N SER A 206 -6.30 4.12 -4.90
CA SER A 206 -5.07 3.56 -4.34
C SER A 206 -4.40 2.55 -5.26
N ALA A 207 -5.19 1.69 -5.92
CA ALA A 207 -4.70 0.75 -6.93
C ALA A 207 -4.07 1.49 -8.12
N THR A 208 -4.70 2.58 -8.56
CA THR A 208 -4.15 3.45 -9.62
C THR A 208 -2.82 4.05 -9.18
N PHE A 209 -2.76 4.68 -7.99
CA PHE A 209 -1.53 5.28 -7.47
C PHE A 209 -0.42 4.24 -7.23
N TYR A 210 -0.77 3.04 -6.75
CA TYR A 210 0.18 1.94 -6.62
C TYR A 210 0.81 1.57 -7.96
N ALA A 211 0.00 1.38 -9.00
CA ALA A 211 0.52 1.11 -10.34
C ALA A 211 1.32 2.30 -10.90
N SER A 212 0.94 3.54 -10.61
CA SER A 212 1.73 4.74 -10.95
C SER A 212 3.11 4.71 -10.31
N ILE A 213 3.21 4.30 -9.04
CA ILE A 213 4.49 4.16 -8.33
C ILE A 213 5.37 3.12 -9.04
N GLN A 214 4.79 1.99 -9.43
CA GLN A 214 5.52 0.95 -10.15
C GLN A 214 6.03 1.42 -11.52
N LEU A 215 5.26 2.24 -12.24
CA LEU A 215 5.63 2.75 -13.57
C LEU A 215 6.65 3.88 -13.52
N PHE A 216 6.48 4.83 -12.60
CA PHE A 216 7.22 6.10 -12.64
C PHE A 216 8.29 6.22 -11.56
N ALA A 217 8.19 5.46 -10.47
CA ALA A 217 9.08 5.58 -9.31
C ALA A 217 9.45 4.20 -8.71
N PRO A 218 9.92 3.23 -9.52
CA PRO A 218 10.24 1.89 -9.03
C PRO A 218 11.36 1.90 -7.99
N ASP A 219 12.35 2.79 -8.12
CA ASP A 219 13.45 2.93 -7.16
C ASP A 219 12.96 3.49 -5.81
N GLN A 220 11.96 4.38 -5.83
CA GLN A 220 11.36 4.89 -4.60
C GLN A 220 10.57 3.79 -3.88
N TRP A 221 9.87 2.94 -4.63
CA TRP A 221 9.18 1.77 -4.06
C TRP A 221 10.15 0.77 -3.44
N ARG A 222 11.29 0.51 -4.11
CA ARG A 222 12.36 -0.33 -3.56
C ARG A 222 12.93 0.27 -2.27
N ALA A 223 13.25 1.56 -2.28
CA ALA A 223 13.74 2.24 -1.08
C ALA A 223 12.73 2.16 0.09
N PHE A 224 11.43 2.32 -0.19
CA PHE A 224 10.37 2.16 0.79
C PHE A 224 10.24 0.71 1.29
N TYR A 225 10.44 -0.29 0.42
CA TYR A 225 10.43 -1.69 0.81
C TYR A 225 11.52 -2.02 1.84
N PHE A 226 12.72 -1.46 1.72
CA PHE A 226 13.77 -1.68 2.71
C PHE A 226 13.60 -0.81 3.96
N ASN A 227 13.03 0.40 3.85
CA ASN A 227 12.90 1.33 4.96
C ASN A 227 11.47 1.91 5.01
N PRO A 228 10.46 1.11 5.35
CA PRO A 228 9.07 1.53 5.28
C PRO A 228 8.74 2.55 6.38
N SER A 229 7.68 3.34 6.15
CA SER A 229 7.16 4.29 7.13
C SER A 229 5.65 4.40 7.04
N LEU A 230 4.99 4.45 8.19
CA LEU A 230 3.55 4.74 8.27
C LEU A 230 3.24 6.24 8.20
N ASN A 231 4.26 7.11 8.27
CA ASN A 231 4.06 8.55 8.23
C ASN A 231 3.90 9.04 6.77
N PRO A 232 2.68 9.40 6.32
CA PRO A 232 2.44 9.80 4.95
C PRO A 232 3.22 11.07 4.55
N PHE A 233 3.47 11.99 5.49
CA PHE A 233 4.04 13.30 5.22
C PHE A 233 5.58 13.32 5.15
N SER A 234 6.22 12.16 5.28
CA SER A 234 7.68 12.01 5.26
C SER A 234 8.22 11.44 3.95
N GLN A 235 7.34 11.17 3.00
CA GLN A 235 7.62 10.43 1.77
C GLN A 235 7.47 11.33 0.54
N PRO A 236 7.98 10.91 -0.64
CA PRO A 236 7.71 11.59 -1.90
C PRO A 236 6.22 11.69 -2.18
N LEU A 237 5.84 12.72 -2.93
CA LEU A 237 4.44 13.07 -3.22
C LEU A 237 3.58 11.86 -3.63
N LEU A 238 4.08 11.02 -4.54
CA LEU A 238 3.32 9.89 -5.06
C LEU A 238 3.04 8.83 -3.98
N LEU A 239 4.05 8.60 -3.13
CA LEU A 239 4.00 7.66 -2.01
C LEU A 239 3.18 8.23 -0.84
N GLU A 240 3.29 9.55 -0.58
CA GLU A 240 2.46 10.28 0.39
C GLU A 240 0.97 10.11 0.07
N ILE A 241 0.56 10.40 -1.16
CA ILE A 241 -0.84 10.28 -1.58
C ILE A 241 -1.31 8.83 -1.44
N PHE A 242 -0.48 7.87 -1.87
CA PHE A 242 -0.78 6.45 -1.72
C PHE A 242 -0.97 6.05 -0.24
N LEU A 243 -0.08 6.47 0.66
CA LEU A 243 -0.19 6.16 2.10
C LEU A 243 -1.42 6.81 2.74
N VAL A 244 -1.76 8.04 2.38
CA VAL A 244 -3.01 8.69 2.85
C VAL A 244 -4.22 7.88 2.42
N LEU A 245 -4.26 7.39 1.17
CA LEU A 245 -5.37 6.58 0.69
C LEU A 245 -5.43 5.20 1.40
N VAL A 246 -4.28 4.56 1.64
CA VAL A 246 -4.19 3.31 2.42
C VAL A 246 -4.71 3.50 3.83
N TRP A 247 -4.42 4.63 4.49
CA TRP A 247 -5.00 4.97 5.80
C TRP A 247 -6.49 5.29 5.73
N ALA A 248 -6.95 5.92 4.65
CA ALA A 248 -8.37 6.22 4.45
C ALA A 248 -9.21 4.96 4.23
N MET A 249 -8.64 3.88 3.66
CA MET A 249 -9.35 2.62 3.43
C MET A 249 -9.97 2.00 4.69
N PRO A 250 -9.22 1.67 5.77
CA PRO A 250 -9.80 1.05 6.96
C PRO A 250 -10.80 1.97 7.65
N ILE A 251 -10.58 3.29 7.62
CA ILE A 251 -11.52 4.28 8.18
C ILE A 251 -12.86 4.24 7.41
N ALA A 252 -12.80 4.31 6.08
CA ALA A 252 -13.98 4.22 5.22
C ALA A 252 -14.65 2.84 5.32
N ALA A 253 -13.88 1.77 5.48
CA ALA A 253 -14.38 0.41 5.65
C ALA A 253 -15.16 0.25 6.97
N LEU A 254 -14.59 0.72 8.09
CA LEU A 254 -15.28 0.70 9.38
C LEU A 254 -16.57 1.52 9.34
N ALA A 255 -16.54 2.71 8.74
CA ALA A 255 -17.73 3.55 8.57
C ALA A 255 -18.79 2.88 7.68
N ALA A 256 -18.37 2.21 6.60
CA ALA A 256 -19.27 1.46 5.73
C ALA A 256 -19.89 0.25 6.44
N ILE A 257 -19.11 -0.49 7.23
CA ILE A 257 -19.59 -1.62 8.02
C ILE A 257 -20.65 -1.14 9.01
N ASP A 258 -20.32 -0.16 9.86
CA ASP A 258 -21.24 0.38 10.87
C ASP A 258 -22.57 0.89 10.24
N ASP A 259 -22.50 1.67 9.15
CA ASP A 259 -23.70 2.19 8.51
C ASP A 259 -24.54 1.10 7.82
N VAL A 260 -23.90 0.08 7.23
CA VAL A 260 -24.59 -1.07 6.62
C VAL A 260 -25.34 -1.87 7.70
N TRP A 261 -24.71 -2.15 8.84
CA TRP A 261 -25.35 -2.88 9.93
C TRP A 261 -26.52 -2.11 10.56
N ARG A 262 -26.47 -0.77 10.57
CA ARG A 262 -27.58 0.06 11.04
C ARG A 262 -28.76 0.10 10.08
N LYS A 263 -28.53 -0.04 8.77
CA LYS A 263 -29.56 0.16 7.73
C LYS A 263 -30.18 -1.12 7.20
N LEU A 264 -29.53 -2.28 7.35
CA LEU A 264 -30.01 -3.54 6.81
C LEU A 264 -30.14 -4.60 7.90
N ASP A 265 -31.10 -5.50 7.69
CA ASP A 265 -31.21 -6.72 8.51
C ASP A 265 -29.89 -7.52 8.46
N PRO A 266 -29.47 -8.18 9.54
CA PRO A 266 -28.18 -8.86 9.67
C PRO A 266 -27.79 -9.75 8.48
N ARG A 267 -28.74 -10.52 7.95
CA ARG A 267 -28.50 -11.39 6.78
C ARG A 267 -28.26 -10.58 5.51
N ALA A 268 -29.04 -9.53 5.29
CA ALA A 268 -28.89 -8.65 4.14
C ALA A 268 -27.62 -7.80 4.23
N ALA A 269 -27.26 -7.34 5.44
CA ALA A 269 -26.01 -6.65 5.73
C ALA A 269 -24.81 -7.53 5.38
N LEU A 270 -24.78 -8.79 5.81
CA LEU A 270 -23.70 -9.73 5.48
C LEU A 270 -23.52 -9.92 3.97
N PHE A 271 -24.61 -10.16 3.23
CA PHE A 271 -24.53 -10.30 1.77
C PHE A 271 -24.10 -9.01 1.07
N TYR A 272 -24.46 -7.85 1.61
CA TYR A 272 -24.04 -6.55 1.09
C TYR A 272 -22.56 -6.29 1.36
N LEU A 273 -22.04 -6.59 2.55
CA LEU A 273 -20.63 -6.44 2.86
C LEU A 273 -19.76 -7.41 2.04
N ALA A 274 -20.23 -8.64 1.85
CA ALA A 274 -19.55 -9.59 0.97
C ALA A 274 -19.51 -9.10 -0.49
N SER A 275 -20.58 -8.47 -0.98
CA SER A 275 -20.60 -7.89 -2.34
C SER A 275 -19.73 -6.64 -2.44
N LEU A 276 -19.70 -5.79 -1.41
CA LEU A 276 -18.80 -4.63 -1.31
C LEU A 276 -17.33 -5.07 -1.35
N LEU A 277 -16.97 -6.09 -0.58
CA LEU A 277 -15.61 -6.67 -0.61
C LEU A 277 -15.25 -7.17 -2.00
N ALA A 278 -16.17 -7.87 -2.66
CA ALA A 278 -15.97 -8.36 -4.03
C ALA A 278 -15.78 -7.20 -5.03
N VAL A 279 -16.58 -6.13 -4.94
CA VAL A 279 -16.42 -4.93 -5.78
C VAL A 279 -15.07 -4.25 -5.50
N CYS A 280 -14.64 -4.17 -4.25
CA CYS A 280 -13.31 -3.62 -3.91
C CYS A 280 -12.18 -4.46 -4.52
N ALA A 281 -12.26 -5.79 -4.43
CA ALA A 281 -11.27 -6.67 -5.05
C ALA A 281 -11.22 -6.50 -6.58
N VAL A 282 -12.39 -6.42 -7.23
CA VAL A 282 -12.50 -6.16 -8.67
C VAL A 282 -11.89 -4.81 -9.03
N ASN A 283 -12.22 -3.75 -8.30
CA ASN A 283 -11.63 -2.42 -8.50
C ASN A 283 -10.11 -2.47 -8.35
N TYR A 284 -9.61 -3.10 -7.29
CA TYR A 284 -8.17 -3.23 -7.06
C TYR A 284 -7.46 -3.86 -8.27
N ILE A 285 -7.93 -5.01 -8.77
CA ILE A 285 -7.31 -5.68 -9.92
C ILE A 285 -7.49 -4.88 -11.21
N LEU A 286 -8.70 -4.40 -11.49
CA LEU A 286 -9.01 -3.65 -12.70
C LEU A 286 -8.15 -2.39 -12.82
N PHE A 287 -8.07 -1.59 -11.75
CA PHE A 287 -7.31 -0.35 -11.75
C PHE A 287 -5.80 -0.59 -11.66
N SER A 288 -5.33 -1.61 -10.93
CA SER A 288 -3.89 -1.95 -10.92
C SER A 288 -3.41 -2.34 -12.32
N VAL A 289 -4.13 -3.24 -13.00
CA VAL A 289 -3.74 -3.73 -14.34
C VAL A 289 -3.94 -2.67 -15.41
N SER A 290 -5.09 -2.01 -15.46
CA SER A 290 -5.37 -1.01 -16.52
C SER A 290 -4.44 0.21 -16.44
N THR A 291 -3.97 0.57 -15.25
CA THR A 291 -3.03 1.69 -15.07
C THR A 291 -1.64 1.35 -15.60
N LEU A 292 -1.20 0.09 -15.51
CA LEU A 292 0.04 -0.38 -16.16
C LEU A 292 0.02 -0.14 -17.68
N TYR A 293 -1.17 -0.09 -18.29
CA TYR A 293 -1.39 0.26 -19.70
C TYR A 293 -1.81 1.72 -19.92
N TYR A 294 -1.66 2.60 -18.92
CA TYR A 294 -2.09 4.01 -18.91
C TYR A 294 -3.60 4.26 -19.10
N LEU A 295 -4.40 3.25 -19.44
CA LEU A 295 -5.86 3.32 -19.56
C LEU A 295 -6.56 3.51 -18.21
N GLY A 296 -5.88 3.18 -17.10
CA GLY A 296 -6.44 3.29 -15.76
C GLY A 296 -6.77 4.73 -15.33
N TYR A 297 -6.00 5.74 -15.76
CA TYR A 297 -6.25 7.14 -15.40
C TYR A 297 -7.58 7.69 -15.94
N PRO A 298 -7.88 7.60 -17.27
CA PRO A 298 -9.18 8.03 -17.78
C PRO A 298 -10.31 7.15 -17.24
N LEU A 299 -10.07 5.86 -17.01
CA LEU A 299 -11.05 4.96 -16.40
C LEU A 299 -11.39 5.40 -14.96
N LEU A 300 -10.39 5.82 -14.18
CA LEU A 300 -10.58 6.27 -12.80
C LEU A 300 -11.40 7.55 -12.77
N LEU A 301 -11.09 8.50 -13.64
CA LEU A 301 -11.86 9.73 -13.78
C LEU A 301 -13.32 9.43 -14.14
N ALA A 302 -13.55 8.58 -15.14
CA ALA A 302 -14.89 8.15 -15.52
C ALA A 302 -15.64 7.47 -14.37
N TYR A 303 -14.96 6.63 -13.60
CA TYR A 303 -15.52 5.92 -12.45
C TYR A 303 -15.87 6.86 -11.29
N ILE A 304 -15.00 7.82 -10.95
CA ILE A 304 -15.28 8.86 -9.96
C ILE A 304 -16.51 9.67 -10.38
N LEU A 305 -16.56 10.15 -11.63
CA LEU A 305 -17.69 10.92 -12.15
C LEU A 305 -18.99 10.11 -12.12
N TYR A 306 -18.94 8.83 -12.50
CA TYR A 306 -20.08 7.92 -12.44
C TYR A 306 -20.57 7.72 -11.00
N ALA A 307 -19.68 7.42 -10.05
CA ALA A 307 -20.02 7.17 -8.66
C ALA A 307 -20.63 8.41 -8.00
N VAL A 308 -20.04 9.59 -8.23
CA VAL A 308 -20.55 10.88 -7.71
C VAL A 308 -21.92 11.20 -8.30
N ARG A 309 -22.09 11.04 -9.62
CA ARG A 309 -23.39 11.25 -10.30
C ARG A 309 -24.45 10.28 -9.80
N ARG A 310 -24.09 9.02 -9.55
CA ARG A 310 -24.99 7.99 -9.00
C ARG A 310 -25.44 8.37 -7.59
N TYR A 311 -24.50 8.76 -6.74
CA TYR A 311 -24.76 9.20 -5.36
C TYR A 311 -25.75 10.37 -5.33
N TRP A 312 -25.51 11.43 -6.13
CA TRP A 312 -26.40 12.59 -6.15
C TRP A 312 -27.81 12.28 -6.67
N ARG A 313 -27.96 11.34 -7.61
CA ARG A 313 -29.27 11.01 -8.19
C ARG A 313 -30.10 10.09 -7.31
N HIS A 314 -29.48 9.17 -6.58
CA HIS A 314 -30.22 8.06 -5.96
C HIS A 314 -30.05 7.92 -4.45
N SER A 315 -28.96 8.43 -3.86
CA SER A 315 -28.59 8.15 -2.47
C SER A 315 -28.41 9.42 -1.62
N CYS A 316 -28.69 10.60 -2.17
CA CYS A 316 -28.61 11.85 -1.42
C CYS A 316 -29.85 12.04 -0.54
N VAL A 317 -29.77 11.56 0.70
CA VAL A 317 -30.71 11.92 1.77
C VAL A 317 -30.36 13.32 2.25
N ARG A 318 -31.28 14.26 2.05
CA ARG A 318 -31.01 15.70 2.26
C ARG A 318 -31.59 16.19 3.59
N TYR A 319 -32.58 15.51 4.14
CA TYR A 319 -33.38 15.97 5.27
C TYR A 319 -33.63 14.85 6.28
N TYR A 320 -33.85 15.22 7.54
CA TYR A 320 -34.31 14.33 8.60
C TYR A 320 -35.63 14.86 9.13
N CYS A 321 -36.54 13.96 9.49
CA CYS A 321 -37.81 14.37 10.08
C CYS A 321 -37.56 14.94 11.48
N GLY A 322 -38.04 16.17 11.74
CA GLY A 322 -37.89 16.83 13.04
C GLY A 322 -38.64 16.14 14.18
N ASN A 323 -39.65 15.30 13.87
CA ASN A 323 -40.45 14.59 14.87
C ASN A 323 -39.94 13.17 15.15
N CYS A 324 -39.64 12.38 14.10
CA CYS A 324 -39.27 10.97 14.26
C CYS A 324 -37.81 10.64 13.92
N GLY A 325 -37.02 11.62 13.47
CA GLY A 325 -35.63 11.40 13.04
C GLY A 325 -35.46 10.60 11.74
N ALA A 326 -36.55 10.15 11.10
CA ALA A 326 -36.46 9.37 9.87
C ALA A 326 -35.87 10.16 8.70
N GLU A 327 -35.12 9.46 7.85
CA GLU A 327 -34.47 10.00 6.66
C GLU A 327 -35.49 10.43 5.59
N LEU A 328 -35.30 11.62 5.00
CA LEU A 328 -36.18 12.22 3.99
C LEU A 328 -35.37 12.72 2.79
N ARG A 329 -35.82 12.36 1.58
CA ARG A 329 -35.20 12.83 0.32
C ARG A 329 -35.63 14.25 -0.06
N HIS A 330 -36.85 14.64 0.30
CA HIS A 330 -37.41 15.97 0.03
C HIS A 330 -38.15 16.49 1.26
N LYS A 331 -38.26 17.82 1.36
CA LYS A 331 -39.13 18.49 2.33
C LYS A 331 -40.58 18.11 2.02
N GLY A 332 -41.38 17.86 3.05
CA GLY A 332 -42.74 17.39 2.88
C GLY A 332 -43.19 16.46 4.01
N ARG A 333 -44.26 15.71 3.73
CA ARG A 333 -44.86 14.80 4.71
C ARG A 333 -43.97 13.57 4.92
N CYS A 334 -43.64 13.29 6.17
CA CYS A 334 -42.83 12.12 6.53
C CYS A 334 -43.63 10.83 6.28
N PRO A 335 -43.09 9.84 5.55
CA PRO A 335 -43.79 8.58 5.29
C PRO A 335 -43.88 7.67 6.53
N HIS A 336 -43.01 7.87 7.53
CA HIS A 336 -43.02 7.07 8.76
C HIS A 336 -43.99 7.60 9.82
N CYS A 337 -44.00 8.92 10.07
CA CYS A 337 -44.80 9.51 11.15
C CYS A 337 -45.87 10.50 10.67
N GLY A 338 -45.97 10.77 9.37
CA GLY A 338 -46.96 11.69 8.81
C GLY A 338 -46.74 13.18 9.08
N ALA A 339 -45.71 13.57 9.86
CA ALA A 339 -45.39 14.96 10.18
C ALA A 339 -44.91 15.73 8.94
N ILE A 340 -45.32 17.00 8.80
CA ILE A 340 -44.91 17.87 7.70
C ILE A 340 -43.59 18.54 8.09
N ASN A 341 -42.53 18.28 7.33
CA ASN A 341 -41.20 18.85 7.54
C ASN A 341 -40.94 19.91 6.46
N GLN A 342 -40.92 21.18 6.88
CA GLN A 342 -40.75 22.34 5.99
C GLN A 342 -39.30 22.77 5.78
#